data_AF-A0A944GAE5-F1
#
_entry.id   AF-A0A944GAE5-F1
#
_cell.length_a   1.000
_cell.length_b   1.000
_cell.length_c   1.000
_cell.angle_alpha   90.00
_cell.angle_beta   90.00
_cell.angle_gamma   90.00
#
_symmetry.space_group_name_H-M   'P 1'
#
loop_
_entity.id
_entity.type
_entity.pdbx_description
1 polymer ?
#
loop_
_entity_poly.entity_id
_entity_poly.type
_entity_poly.pdbx_seq_one_letter_code
_entity_poly.pdbx_strand_id
1 'polypeptide(L)'
;PRKLKSVLTELIEKDSVNINVIQHIDKAENDNVKLIYDVDAFLNGNKVSSIIKEGSLFHFLYHDMQDAMFELFKSVVSEKYLEQCKQLKEKQIKEKQNEQND
;
A
#
# COMPACT_ATOMS: atom_id res chain seq x y z
N PRO A 1 6.84 23.44 -7.72
CA PRO A 1 7.05 21.99 -7.44
C PRO A 1 8.22 21.43 -8.28
N ARG A 2 9.34 21.06 -7.64
CA ARG A 2 10.43 20.33 -8.32
C ARG A 2 9.86 18.97 -8.75
N LYS A 3 9.78 18.71 -10.05
CA LYS A 3 9.28 17.43 -10.58
C LYS A 3 10.22 16.30 -10.10
N LEU A 4 9.67 15.39 -9.30
CA LEU A 4 10.32 14.15 -8.89
C LEU A 4 10.57 13.30 -10.15
N LYS A 5 11.79 12.79 -10.35
CA LYS A 5 12.06 11.82 -11.41
C LYS A 5 11.52 10.47 -10.93
N SER A 6 10.47 9.97 -11.59
CA SER A 6 10.09 8.57 -11.47
C SER A 6 11.21 7.71 -12.05
N VAL A 7 11.57 6.66 -11.32
CA VAL A 7 12.65 5.74 -11.68
C VAL A 7 12.08 4.47 -12.32
N LEU A 8 10.87 4.07 -11.93
CA LEU A 8 10.19 2.91 -12.45
C LEU A 8 8.67 3.08 -12.35
N THR A 9 7.96 2.64 -13.39
CA THR A 9 6.51 2.47 -13.40
C THR A 9 6.22 1.07 -13.87
N GLU A 10 5.53 0.27 -13.05
CA GLU A 10 5.16 -1.11 -13.37
C GLU A 10 3.65 -1.29 -13.23
N LEU A 11 3.04 -1.90 -14.24
CA LEU A 11 1.63 -2.29 -14.22
C LEU A 11 1.55 -3.82 -14.10
N ILE A 12 1.04 -4.30 -12.97
CA ILE A 12 0.91 -5.72 -12.66
C ILE A 12 -0.57 -6.09 -12.68
N GLU A 13 -0.98 -7.03 -13.52
CA GLU A 13 -2.33 -7.59 -13.48
C GLU A 13 -2.33 -8.90 -12.68
N LYS A 14 -3.12 -8.96 -11.61
CA LYS A 14 -3.31 -10.15 -10.78
C LYS A 14 -4.79 -10.28 -10.42
N ASP A 15 -5.40 -11.42 -10.72
CA ASP A 15 -6.81 -11.72 -10.37
C ASP A 15 -7.81 -10.63 -10.83
N SER A 16 -7.54 -10.02 -12.00
CA SER A 16 -8.27 -8.86 -12.57
C SER A 16 -8.18 -7.56 -11.76
N VAL A 17 -7.25 -7.47 -10.81
CA VAL A 17 -6.78 -6.24 -10.19
C VAL A 17 -5.51 -5.82 -10.92
N ASN A 18 -5.53 -4.61 -11.46
CA ASN A 18 -4.37 -3.94 -11.99
C ASN A 18 -3.74 -3.12 -10.88
N ILE A 19 -2.45 -3.33 -10.64
CA ILE A 19 -1.66 -2.64 -9.63
C ILE A 19 -0.65 -1.79 -10.38
N ASN A 20 -0.73 -0.48 -10.19
CA ASN A 20 0.22 0.48 -10.71
C ASN A 20 1.20 0.85 -9.61
N VAL A 21 2.48 0.59 -9.83
CA VAL A 21 3.56 0.87 -8.89
C VAL A 21 4.44 1.96 -9.47
N ILE A 22 4.48 3.12 -8.82
CA ILE A 22 5.35 4.23 -9.19
C ILE A 22 6.44 4.37 -8.14
N GLN A 23 7.67 4.09 -8.56
CA GLN A 23 8.86 4.33 -7.75
C GLN A 23 9.42 5.71 -8.06
N HIS A 24 9.68 6.52 -7.02
CA HIS A 24 10.32 7.81 -7.17
C HIS A 24 11.28 8.11 -6.02
N ILE A 25 12.28 8.94 -6.31
CA ILE A 25 13.29 9.35 -5.34
C ILE A 25 12.95 10.74 -4.83
N ASP A 26 12.75 10.88 -3.52
CA ASP A 26 12.56 12.16 -2.85
C ASP A 26 13.81 12.54 -2.05
N LYS A 27 14.23 13.80 -2.17
CA LYS A 27 15.39 14.31 -1.42
C LYS A 27 14.87 14.87 -0.11
N ALA A 28 15.09 14.15 0.99
CA ALA A 28 14.74 14.62 2.32
C ALA A 28 15.66 15.77 2.75
N GLU A 29 15.24 16.50 3.78
CA GLU A 29 16.11 17.46 4.45
C GLU A 29 17.35 16.73 5.01
N ASN A 30 18.52 17.36 4.90
CA ASN A 30 19.84 16.84 5.30
C ASN A 30 20.53 15.85 4.33
N ASP A 31 20.39 16.04 3.01
CA ASP A 31 21.03 15.20 1.96
C ASP A 31 20.67 13.71 1.98
N ASN A 32 19.72 13.32 2.82
CA ASN A 32 19.17 11.97 2.83
C ASN A 32 18.26 11.77 1.61
N VAL A 33 18.38 10.61 0.97
CA VAL A 33 17.58 10.23 -0.19
C VAL A 33 16.56 9.19 0.25
N LYS A 34 15.28 9.48 0.01
CA LYS A 34 14.17 8.55 0.24
C LYS A 34 13.78 7.90 -1.08
N LEU A 35 13.61 6.60 -1.07
CA LEU A 35 12.95 5.89 -2.15
C LEU A 35 11.50 5.66 -1.75
N ILE A 36 10.58 6.20 -2.52
CA ILE A 36 9.14 6.12 -2.29
C ILE A 36 8.55 5.20 -3.33
N TYR A 37 7.72 4.27 -2.87
CA TYR A 37 6.89 3.40 -3.69
C TYR A 37 5.44 3.84 -3.51
N ASP A 38 4.86 4.39 -4.56
CA ASP A 38 3.44 4.74 -4.63
C ASP A 38 2.70 3.58 -5.32
N VAL A 39 1.70 3.01 -4.66
CA VAL A 39 1.03 1.80 -5.12
C VAL A 39 -0.46 2.09 -5.21
N ASP A 40 -0.95 2.17 -6.44
CA ASP A 40 -2.37 2.28 -6.75
C ASP A 40 -2.89 0.91 -7.22
N ALA A 41 -4.11 0.57 -6.84
CA ALA A 41 -4.79 -0.59 -7.37
C ALA A 41 -6.12 -0.17 -8.02
N PHE A 42 -6.50 -0.82 -9.12
CA PHE A 42 -7.78 -0.63 -9.80
C PHE A 42 -8.25 -1.91 -10.48
N LEU A 43 -9.56 -2.07 -10.66
CA LEU A 43 -10.12 -3.27 -11.26
C LEU A 43 -10.11 -3.19 -12.79
N ASN A 44 -9.95 -4.35 -13.43
CA ASN A 44 -10.24 -4.50 -14.84
C ASN A 44 -11.75 -4.29 -15.11
N GLY A 45 -12.08 -3.57 -16.19
CA GLY A 45 -13.45 -3.17 -16.53
C GLY A 45 -14.46 -4.33 -16.63
N ASN A 46 -14.00 -5.52 -17.01
CA ASN A 46 -14.87 -6.71 -17.08
C ASN A 46 -15.39 -7.12 -15.68
N LYS A 47 -14.53 -7.08 -14.66
CA LYS A 47 -14.87 -7.44 -13.28
C LYS A 47 -15.69 -6.35 -12.59
N VAL A 48 -15.45 -5.08 -12.91
CA VAL A 48 -16.31 -3.97 -12.47
C VAL A 48 -17.76 -4.19 -12.92
N SER A 49 -17.96 -4.64 -14.17
CA SER A 49 -19.30 -4.83 -14.73
C SER A 49 -20.10 -5.97 -14.08
N SER A 50 -19.46 -7.08 -13.70
CA SER A 50 -20.11 -8.19 -13.00
C SER A 50 -20.45 -7.81 -11.57
N ILE A 51 -19.56 -7.05 -10.93
CA ILE A 51 -19.68 -6.62 -9.55
C ILE A 51 -20.83 -5.60 -9.34
N ILE A 52 -20.97 -4.62 -10.25
CA ILE A 52 -22.07 -3.65 -10.20
C ILE A 52 -23.44 -4.36 -10.27
N LYS A 53 -23.52 -5.50 -10.97
CA LYS A 53 -24.77 -6.27 -11.11
C LYS A 53 -25.15 -7.06 -9.86
N GLU A 54 -24.19 -7.43 -9.01
CA GLU A 54 -24.41 -8.30 -7.84
C GLU A 54 -24.68 -7.52 -6.53
N GLY A 55 -24.52 -6.19 -6.53
CA GLY A 55 -25.05 -5.31 -5.48
C GLY A 55 -24.38 -5.37 -4.09
N SER A 56 -23.46 -6.30 -3.83
CA SER A 56 -22.90 -6.53 -2.48
C SER A 56 -21.38 -6.41 -2.34
N LEU A 57 -20.72 -5.53 -3.10
CA LEU A 57 -19.31 -5.75 -3.42
C LEU A 57 -18.33 -4.60 -3.16
N PHE A 58 -18.72 -3.54 -2.47
CA PHE A 58 -17.76 -2.49 -2.13
C PHE A 58 -16.77 -2.93 -1.03
N HIS A 59 -17.22 -3.75 -0.08
CA HIS A 59 -16.40 -4.20 1.05
C HIS A 59 -15.37 -5.26 0.66
N PHE A 60 -15.76 -6.27 -0.11
CA PHE A 60 -14.84 -7.32 -0.57
C PHE A 60 -13.78 -6.79 -1.54
N LEU A 61 -14.17 -5.87 -2.43
CA LEU A 61 -13.23 -5.20 -3.34
C LEU A 61 -12.12 -4.44 -2.62
N TYR A 62 -12.48 -3.76 -1.53
CA TYR A 62 -11.52 -3.00 -0.76
C TYR A 62 -10.48 -3.93 -0.11
N HIS A 63 -10.90 -5.06 0.44
CA HIS A 63 -9.99 -6.01 1.09
C HIS A 63 -9.07 -6.71 0.08
N ASP A 64 -9.60 -7.24 -1.03
CA ASP A 64 -8.78 -7.93 -2.04
C ASP A 64 -7.70 -7.00 -2.64
N MET A 65 -8.05 -5.74 -2.88
CA MET A 65 -7.10 -4.72 -3.37
C MET A 65 -6.06 -4.36 -2.31
N GLN A 66 -6.48 -4.19 -1.05
CA GLN A 66 -5.57 -3.92 0.06
C GLN A 66 -4.60 -5.08 0.31
N ASP A 67 -5.08 -6.31 0.27
CA ASP A 67 -4.26 -7.50 0.45
C ASP A 67 -3.23 -7.60 -0.68
N ALA A 68 -3.64 -7.40 -1.93
CA ALA A 68 -2.71 -7.41 -3.06
C ALA A 68 -1.63 -6.31 -2.96
N MET A 69 -2.00 -5.09 -2.55
CA MET A 69 -1.05 -4.01 -2.28
C MET A 69 -0.10 -4.36 -1.12
N PHE A 70 -0.61 -4.99 -0.06
CA PHE A 70 0.18 -5.38 1.10
C PHE A 70 1.16 -6.51 0.78
N GLU A 71 0.75 -7.51 0.00
CA GLU A 71 1.64 -8.56 -0.48
C GLU A 71 2.79 -7.99 -1.33
N LEU A 72 2.47 -7.05 -2.23
CA LEU A 72 3.48 -6.36 -3.00
C LEU A 72 4.42 -5.57 -2.09
N PHE A 73 3.89 -4.80 -1.13
CA PHE A 73 4.69 -4.05 -0.18
C PHE A 73 5.67 -4.95 0.58
N LYS A 74 5.20 -6.09 1.11
CA LYS A 74 6.06 -7.08 1.77
C LYS A 74 7.18 -7.61 0.87
N SER A 75 6.96 -7.69 -0.45
CA SER A 75 7.96 -8.18 -1.39
C SER A 75 9.12 -7.20 -1.64
N VAL A 76 8.91 -5.90 -1.44
CA VAL A 76 9.92 -4.85 -1.67
C VAL A 76 10.63 -4.39 -0.39
N VAL A 77 10.01 -4.55 0.77
CA VAL A 77 10.63 -4.12 2.04
C VAL A 77 11.41 -5.26 2.72
N SER A 78 12.46 -4.90 3.45
CA SER A 78 13.23 -5.88 4.21
C SER A 78 12.45 -6.47 5.39
N GLU A 79 12.71 -7.72 5.76
CA GLU A 79 12.14 -8.35 6.97
C GLU A 79 12.37 -7.52 8.24
N LYS A 80 13.57 -6.93 8.37
CA LYS A 80 13.91 -6.05 9.48
C LYS A 80 12.97 -4.84 9.59
N TYR A 81 12.59 -4.27 8.45
CA TYR A 81 11.64 -3.16 8.40
C TYR A 81 10.23 -3.60 8.80
N LEU A 82 9.78 -4.77 8.34
CA LEU A 82 8.48 -5.33 8.75
C LEU A 82 8.41 -5.58 10.26
N GLU A 83 9.47 -6.12 10.84
CA GLU A 83 9.55 -6.34 12.28
C GLU A 83 9.51 -5.01 13.07
N GLN A 84 10.16 -3.95 12.56
CA GLN A 84 10.05 -2.61 13.13
C GLN A 84 8.62 -2.06 13.06
N CYS A 85 7.92 -2.22 11.94
CA CYS A 85 6.52 -1.81 11.81
C CYS A 85 5.63 -2.54 12.84
N LYS A 86 5.86 -3.84 13.04
CA LYS A 86 5.14 -4.64 14.03
C LYS A 86 5.38 -4.12 15.45
N GLN A 87 6.62 -3.88 15.83
CA GLN A 87 6.99 -3.32 17.14
C GLN A 87 6.35 -1.94 17.38
N LEU A 88 6.35 -1.06 16.37
CA LEU A 88 5.70 0.25 16.45
C LEU A 88 4.19 0.12 16.69
N LYS A 89 3.53 -0.83 16.00
CA LYS A 89 2.10 -1.08 16.17
C LYS A 89 1.76 -1.61 17.57
N GLU A 90 2.55 -2.55 18.07
CA GLU A 90 2.38 -3.10 19.42
C GLU A 90 2.57 -2.02 20.50
N LYS A 91 3.54 -1.12 20.32
CA LYS A 91 3.74 0.03 21.22
C LYS A 91 2.52 0.95 21.25
N GLN A 92 1.98 1.31 20.08
CA GLN A 92 0.78 2.15 19.98
C GLN A 92 -0.45 1.51 20.64
N ILE A 93 -0.61 0.18 20.53
CA ILE A 93 -1.71 -0.54 21.18
C ILE A 93 -1.58 -0.44 22.70
N LYS A 94 -0.37 -0.64 23.25
CA LYS A 94 -0.10 -0.52 24.68
C LYS A 94 -0.32 0.90 25.21
N GLU A 95 0.11 1.91 24.47
CA GLU A 95 -0.09 3.32 24.84
C GLU A 95 -1.59 3.66 24.93
N LYS A 96 -2.39 3.25 23.94
CA LYS A 96 -3.85 3.45 23.95
C LYS A 96 -4.58 2.71 25.07
N GLN A 97 -4.07 1.56 25.50
CA GLN A 97 -4.63 0.81 26.62
C GLN A 97 -4.34 1.48 27.97
N ASN A 98 -3.20 2.15 28.11
CA ASN A 98 -2.88 2.89 29.32
C ASN A 98 -3.71 4.18 29.42
N GLU A 99 -3.92 4.89 28.30
CA GLU A 99 -4.76 6.10 28.25
C GLU A 99 -6.26 5.86 28.54
N GLN A 100 -6.74 4.61 28.46
CA GLN A 100 -8.13 4.24 28.80
C GLN A 100 -8.31 3.78 30.25
N ASN A 101 -7.21 3.56 30.98
CA ASN A 101 -7.22 3.10 32.37
C ASN A 101 -6.84 4.22 33.38
N ASP A 102 -6.50 5.41 32.88
CA ASP A 102 -6.32 6.66 33.64
C ASP A 102 -7.58 7.55 33.52
#